data_AF-A0A7K4TH45-F1
#
_entry.id   AF-A0A7K4TH45-F1
#
_cell.length_a   1.000
_cell.length_b   1.000
_cell.length_c   1.000
_cell.angle_alpha   90.00
_cell.angle_beta   90.00
_cell.angle_gamma   90.00
#
_symmetry.space_group_name_H-M   'P 1'
#
loop_
_entity.id
_entity.type
_entity.pdbx_description
1 polymer ?
#
loop_
_entity_poly.entity_id
_entity_poly.type
_entity_poly.pdbx_seq_one_letter_code
_entity_poly.pdbx_strand_id
1 'polypeptide(L)'
;YGCYCGVGGKGQPKDATDRCCQLHDTCYDNLLSYHCNAKTQGYRYDWHNRSPSCREGSWCSQLSCECDRSLVLCLKRSIRSYSKRYLFYPKHRCR
;
A
#
# COMPACT_ATOMS: atom_id res chain seq x y z
N TYR A 1 -8.30 1.21 -7.57
CA TYR A 1 -8.41 2.69 -7.59
C TYR A 1 -7.24 3.21 -8.41
N GLY A 2 -7.44 4.20 -9.27
CA GLY A 2 -6.36 4.76 -10.09
C GLY A 2 -5.54 3.71 -10.84
N CYS A 3 -4.26 4.00 -11.02
CA CYS A 3 -3.32 3.18 -11.79
C CYS A 3 -2.54 2.17 -10.96
N TYR A 4 -2.35 2.39 -9.67
CA TYR A 4 -1.55 1.52 -8.80
C TYR A 4 -2.38 0.71 -7.82
N CYS A 5 -3.38 1.30 -7.16
CA CYS A 5 -4.13 0.52 -6.16
C CYS A 5 -4.83 -0.70 -6.79
N GLY A 6 -4.50 -1.90 -6.32
CA GLY A 6 -4.95 -3.19 -6.84
C GLY A 6 -3.76 -4.05 -7.31
N VAL A 7 -4.03 -5.03 -8.17
CA VAL A 7 -2.96 -5.87 -8.74
C VAL A 7 -2.24 -5.14 -9.87
N GLY A 8 -0.92 -5.03 -9.73
CA GLY A 8 -0.02 -4.39 -10.70
C GLY A 8 -0.13 -2.86 -10.69
N GLY A 9 0.66 -2.21 -11.53
CA GLY A 9 0.66 -0.75 -11.61
C GLY A 9 1.61 -0.27 -12.71
N LYS A 10 1.25 0.84 -13.37
CA LYS A 10 2.12 1.49 -14.35
C LYS A 10 1.73 2.95 -14.56
N GLY A 11 2.65 3.71 -15.12
CA GLY A 11 2.42 5.10 -15.52
C GLY A 11 2.35 6.06 -14.34
N GLN A 12 1.69 7.20 -14.53
CA GLN A 12 1.57 8.23 -13.50
C GLN A 12 0.40 8.00 -12.55
N PRO A 13 0.61 8.09 -11.22
CA PRO A 13 -0.48 8.07 -10.24
C PRO A 13 -1.50 9.19 -10.49
N LYS A 14 -2.79 8.89 -10.31
CA LYS A 14 -3.89 9.82 -10.63
C LYS A 14 -4.15 10.88 -9.57
N ASP A 15 -3.74 10.62 -8.33
CA ASP A 15 -3.81 11.55 -7.21
C ASP A 15 -2.90 11.05 -6.07
N ALA A 16 -2.96 11.71 -4.91
CA ALA A 16 -2.15 11.31 -3.75
C ALA A 16 -2.58 9.96 -3.15
N THR A 17 -3.84 9.53 -3.34
CA THR A 17 -4.29 8.18 -2.92
C THR A 17 -3.62 7.12 -3.78
N ASP A 18 -3.59 7.31 -5.09
CA ASP A 18 -2.95 6.39 -6.04
C ASP A 18 -1.42 6.37 -5.85
N ARG A 19 -0.81 7.51 -5.48
CA ARG A 19 0.61 7.59 -5.12
C ARG A 19 0.94 6.74 -3.89
N CYS A 20 0.06 6.68 -2.88
CA CYS A 20 0.25 5.80 -1.73
C CYS A 20 0.35 4.33 -2.15
N CYS A 21 -0.48 3.90 -3.10
CA CYS A 21 -0.44 2.53 -3.62
C CYS A 21 0.83 2.26 -4.43
N GLN A 22 1.32 3.22 -5.22
CA GLN A 22 2.61 3.07 -5.91
C GLN A 22 3.76 2.86 -4.93
N LEU A 23 3.78 3.61 -3.83
CA LEU A 23 4.79 3.44 -2.77
C LEU A 23 4.66 2.09 -2.07
N HIS A 24 3.43 1.63 -1.87
CA HIS A 24 3.14 0.32 -1.28
C HIS A 24 3.59 -0.84 -2.18
N ASP A 25 3.31 -0.79 -3.48
CA ASP A 25 3.81 -1.77 -4.46
C ASP A 25 5.34 -1.81 -4.45
N THR A 26 5.99 -0.63 -4.42
CA THR A 26 7.46 -0.53 -4.32
C THR A 26 7.98 -1.15 -3.02
N CYS A 27 7.27 -0.96 -1.91
CA CYS A 27 7.61 -1.57 -0.62
C CYS A 27 7.56 -3.10 -0.73
N TYR A 28 6.47 -3.64 -1.27
CA TYR A 28 6.29 -5.08 -1.47
C TYR A 28 7.34 -5.67 -2.41
N ASP A 29 7.66 -5.01 -3.51
CA ASP A 29 8.67 -5.46 -4.47
C ASP A 29 10.06 -5.49 -3.82
N ASN A 30 10.40 -4.50 -3.00
CA ASN A 30 11.65 -4.50 -2.23
C ASN A 30 11.70 -5.64 -1.21
N LEU A 31 10.57 -6.08 -0.64
CA LEU A 31 10.57 -7.20 0.30
C LEU A 31 10.95 -8.53 -0.37
N LEU A 32 10.78 -8.66 -1.69
CA LEU A 32 11.20 -9.84 -2.43
C LEU A 32 12.72 -10.04 -2.40
N SER A 33 13.52 -8.97 -2.33
CA SER A 33 14.99 -9.10 -2.20
C SER A 33 15.42 -9.66 -0.85
N TYR A 34 14.54 -9.62 0.15
CA TYR A 34 14.73 -10.25 1.46
C TYR A 34 14.06 -11.63 1.54
N HIS A 35 13.65 -12.21 0.41
CA HIS A 35 12.87 -13.45 0.35
C HIS A 35 11.54 -13.39 1.13
N CYS A 36 10.98 -12.20 1.32
CA CYS A 36 9.71 -11.99 1.99
C CYS A 36 8.62 -11.69 0.96
N ASN A 37 7.64 -12.58 0.82
CA ASN A 37 6.47 -12.33 -0.04
C ASN A 37 5.32 -11.72 0.75
N ALA A 38 5.26 -10.38 0.79
CA ALA A 38 4.24 -9.63 1.53
C ALA A 38 2.80 -9.91 1.06
N LYS A 39 2.60 -10.38 -0.17
CA LYS A 39 1.27 -10.73 -0.70
C LYS A 39 0.69 -11.99 -0.05
N THR A 40 1.53 -12.86 0.51
CA THR A 40 1.12 -14.10 1.18
C THR A 40 1.55 -14.16 2.65
N GLN A 41 2.31 -13.18 3.13
CA GLN A 41 2.80 -13.12 4.50
C GLN A 41 1.71 -12.62 5.45
N GLY A 42 1.24 -13.50 6.34
CA GLY A 42 0.41 -13.08 7.47
C GLY A 42 1.23 -12.36 8.54
N TYR A 43 0.62 -11.38 9.21
CA TYR A 43 1.22 -10.66 10.33
C TYR A 43 0.15 -10.23 11.34
N ARG A 44 0.58 -9.79 12.52
CA ARG A 44 -0.30 -9.27 13.59
C ARG A 44 -0.10 -7.78 13.77
N TYR A 45 -1.17 -7.07 14.10
CA TYR A 45 -1.13 -5.63 14.33
C TYR A 45 -2.13 -5.23 15.41
N ASP A 46 -1.89 -4.07 16.00
CA ASP A 46 -2.77 -3.40 16.97
C ASP A 46 -3.22 -2.05 16.46
N TRP A 47 -4.17 -1.47 17.20
CA TRP A 47 -4.61 -0.10 17.05
C TRP A 47 -4.29 0.69 18.31
N HIS A 48 -3.47 1.72 18.17
CA HIS A 48 -3.20 2.70 19.23
C HIS A 48 -3.48 4.11 18.71
N ASN A 49 -4.23 4.91 19.47
CA ASN A 49 -4.51 6.32 19.13
C ASN A 49 -4.95 6.56 17.68
N ARG A 50 -5.82 5.69 17.13
CA ARG A 50 -6.32 5.74 15.74
C ARG A 50 -5.21 5.61 14.67
N SER A 51 -4.13 4.92 15.02
CA SER A 51 -3.04 4.52 14.13
C SER A 51 -2.79 3.02 14.30
N PRO A 52 -2.54 2.28 13.22
CA PRO A 52 -2.07 0.92 13.33
C PRO A 52 -0.63 0.89 13.86
N SER A 53 -0.29 -0.18 14.58
CA SER A 53 1.07 -0.52 15.03
C SER A 53 1.33 -2.00 14.78
N CYS A 54 2.53 -2.32 14.30
CA CYS A 54 2.91 -3.68 13.99
C CYS A 54 3.36 -4.41 15.26
N ARG A 55 2.77 -5.58 15.53
CA ARG A 55 3.22 -6.45 16.62
C ARG A 55 4.49 -7.19 16.21
N GLU A 56 5.32 -7.51 17.19
CA GLU A 56 6.48 -8.36 16.99
C GLU A 56 6.09 -9.71 16.35
N GLY A 57 6.94 -10.16 15.44
CA GLY A 57 6.77 -11.40 14.71
C GLY A 57 8.06 -11.78 13.98
N SER A 58 7.95 -12.63 12.96
CA SER A 58 9.09 -12.89 12.08
C SER A 58 9.52 -11.62 11.34
N TRP A 59 10.76 -11.61 10.85
CA TRP A 59 11.28 -10.51 10.04
C TRP A 59 10.35 -10.14 8.87
N CYS A 60 9.89 -11.14 8.10
CA CYS A 60 8.96 -10.90 7.00
C CYS A 60 7.59 -10.39 7.46
N SER A 61 7.07 -10.91 8.58
CA SER A 61 5.83 -10.43 9.18
C SER A 61 5.94 -8.95 9.56
N GLN A 62 7.03 -8.56 10.22
CA GLN A 62 7.26 -7.19 10.64
C GLN A 62 7.35 -6.24 9.45
N LEU A 63 8.17 -6.57 8.44
CA LEU A 63 8.35 -5.73 7.26
C LEU A 63 7.07 -5.60 6.43
N SER A 64 6.33 -6.70 6.24
CA SER A 64 5.06 -6.66 5.51
C SER A 64 4.04 -5.77 6.22
N CYS A 65 3.97 -5.90 7.55
CA CYS A 65 3.11 -5.03 8.34
C CYS A 65 3.49 -3.55 8.22
N GLU A 66 4.79 -3.21 8.23
CA GLU A 66 5.23 -1.82 8.11
C GLU A 66 4.93 -1.21 6.73
N CYS A 67 4.98 -2.00 5.65
CA CYS A 67 4.50 -1.57 4.33
C CYS A 67 3.01 -1.19 4.39
N ASP A 68 2.17 -2.04 4.98
CA ASP A 68 0.72 -1.82 5.07
C ASP A 68 0.34 -0.70 6.03
N ARG A 69 1.04 -0.59 7.16
CA ARG A 69 0.94 0.52 8.10
C ARG A 69 1.26 1.85 7.41
N SER A 70 2.34 1.89 6.63
CA SER A 70 2.73 3.08 5.85
C SER A 70 1.68 3.44 4.79
N LEU A 71 1.11 2.44 4.11
CA LEU A 71 -0.01 2.63 3.18
C LEU A 71 -1.20 3.27 3.90
N VAL A 72 -1.67 2.68 5.01
CA VAL A 72 -2.84 3.18 5.76
C VAL A 72 -2.63 4.63 6.24
N LEU A 73 -1.44 4.95 6.75
CA LEU A 73 -1.11 6.31 7.19
C LEU A 73 -1.05 7.30 6.02
N CYS A 74 -0.53 6.87 4.87
CA CYS A 74 -0.55 7.68 3.65
C CYS A 74 -1.98 7.95 3.18
N LEU A 75 -2.82 6.90 3.09
CA LEU A 75 -4.22 7.02 2.70
C LEU A 75 -5.01 7.96 3.63
N LYS A 76 -4.78 7.86 4.95
CA LYS A 76 -5.38 8.75 5.95
C LYS A 76 -5.04 10.22 5.70
N ARG A 77 -3.82 10.53 5.27
CA ARG A 77 -3.39 11.90 4.92
C ARG A 77 -3.96 12.36 3.57
N SER A 78 -4.15 11.42 2.63
CA SER A 78 -4.62 11.69 1.27
C SER A 78 -6.13 11.82 1.12
N ILE A 79 -6.93 11.67 2.20
CA ILE A 79 -8.41 11.73 2.19
C ILE A 79 -8.95 12.95 1.41
N ARG A 80 -8.35 14.14 1.57
CA ARG A 80 -8.81 15.36 0.89
C ARG A 80 -8.65 15.33 -0.63
N SER A 81 -7.73 14.50 -1.13
CA SER A 81 -7.47 14.32 -2.57
C SER A 81 -8.22 13.14 -3.17
N TYR A 82 -8.93 12.35 -2.34
CA TYR A 82 -9.68 11.19 -2.81
C TYR A 82 -10.77 11.62 -3.80
N SER A 83 -10.82 10.93 -4.93
CA SER A 83 -11.76 11.17 -6.01
C SER A 83 -12.46 9.89 -6.42
N LYS A 84 -13.79 9.88 -6.29
CA LYS A 84 -14.63 8.76 -6.75
C LYS A 84 -14.47 8.47 -8.24
N ARG A 85 -14.00 9.43 -9.05
CA ARG A 85 -13.72 9.25 -10.49
C ARG A 85 -12.67 8.17 -10.76
N TYR A 86 -11.74 7.96 -9.83
CA TYR A 86 -10.68 6.96 -9.98
C TYR A 86 -11.03 5.62 -9.32
N LEU A 87 -12.22 5.49 -8.74
CA LEU A 87 -12.77 4.20 -8.37
C LEU A 87 -13.01 3.38 -9.65
N PHE A 88 -12.54 2.13 -9.67
CA PHE A 88 -12.56 1.26 -10.87
C PHE A 88 -11.94 1.87 -12.14
N TYR A 89 -10.93 2.74 -11.99
CA TYR A 89 -10.26 3.36 -13.13
C TYR A 89 -9.67 2.31 -14.10
N PRO A 90 -9.93 2.40 -15.42
CA PRO A 90 -9.47 1.39 -16.37
C PRO A 90 -7.94 1.37 -16.51
N LYS A 91 -7.30 0.27 -16.11
CA LYS A 91 -5.82 0.14 -16.07
C LYS A 91 -5.14 0.27 -17.44
N HIS A 92 -5.84 -0.04 -18.53
CA HIS A 92 -5.31 0.18 -19.89
C HIS A 92 -5.12 1.67 -20.24
N ARG A 93 -5.74 2.59 -19.48
CA ARG A 93 -5.58 4.06 -19.64
C ARG A 93 -4.44 4.64 -18.80
N CYS A 94 -3.68 3.79 -18.10
CA CYS A 94 -2.52 4.21 -17.33
C CYS A 94 -1.30 4.31 -18.24
N ARG A 95 -0.68 5.50 -18.23
CA ARG A 95 0.48 5.91 -19.03
C ARG A 95 1.43 6.68 -18.14
#